data_AF-A0A1A2L8E3-F1
#
_entry.id   AF-A0A1A2L8E3-F1
#
_cell.length_a   1.000
_cell.length_b   1.000
_cell.length_c   1.000
_cell.angle_alpha   90.00
_cell.angle_beta   90.00
_cell.angle_gamma   90.00
#
_symmetry.space_group_name_H-M   'P 1'
#
loop_
_entity.id
_entity.type
_entity.pdbx_description
1 polymer ?
#
loop_
_entity_poly.entity_id
_entity_poly.type
_entity_poly.pdbx_seq_one_letter_code
_entity_poly.pdbx_strand_id
1 'polypeptide(L)'
;MSEQWIQGCLVQRITFREGLVLNLNDYNELVISVPLELTLPATATDESEVVSIDPRALRNEVRPLFDFAGQRCTHADWEDNGSLHLSFSDGHRIDVRPDEHRTSWELYGKYHGYAACLAHGRVRVVRHDQDDFEPGDDGQPTRESG
;
A
#
# COMPACT_ATOMS: atom_id res chain seq x y z
N MET A 1 1.93 3.22 -15.55
CA MET A 1 1.63 3.09 -14.12
C MET A 1 2.93 3.32 -13.38
N SER A 2 2.99 4.33 -12.52
CA SER A 2 4.15 4.54 -11.65
C SER A 2 4.14 3.47 -10.57
N GLU A 3 5.25 2.76 -10.38
CA GLU A 3 5.38 1.83 -9.25
C GLU A 3 5.19 2.59 -7.93
N GLN A 4 4.42 2.02 -7.02
CA GLN A 4 4.22 2.62 -5.70
C GLN A 4 5.51 2.52 -4.90
N TRP A 5 5.85 3.57 -4.14
CA TRP A 5 7.20 3.72 -3.57
C TRP A 5 7.58 2.66 -2.53
N ILE A 6 6.63 1.85 -2.08
CA ILE A 6 6.89 0.70 -1.20
C ILE A 6 7.23 -0.59 -1.97
N GLN A 7 7.05 -0.63 -3.29
CA GLN A 7 7.47 -1.76 -4.10
C GLN A 7 9.01 -1.89 -4.02
N GLY A 8 9.49 -3.12 -3.80
CA GLY A 8 10.88 -3.44 -3.51
C GLY A 8 11.29 -3.28 -2.04
N CYS A 9 10.49 -2.60 -1.21
CA CYS A 9 10.80 -2.39 0.21
C CYS A 9 10.64 -3.67 1.03
N LEU A 10 11.52 -3.83 2.02
CA LEU A 10 11.52 -4.92 3.00
C LEU A 10 10.58 -4.60 4.16
N VAL A 11 9.67 -5.51 4.50
CA VAL A 11 8.87 -5.43 5.73
C VAL A 11 9.80 -5.63 6.93
N GLN A 12 9.96 -4.60 7.76
CA GLN A 12 10.83 -4.66 8.94
C GLN A 12 10.06 -5.10 10.19
N ARG A 13 8.80 -4.66 10.33
CA ARG A 13 8.00 -4.93 11.51
C ARG A 13 6.52 -4.91 11.18
N ILE A 14 5.79 -5.85 11.80
CA ILE A 14 4.34 -5.93 11.75
C ILE A 14 3.80 -5.69 13.16
N THR A 15 2.85 -4.77 13.31
CA THR A 15 2.20 -4.51 14.61
C THR A 15 0.70 -4.30 14.45
N PHE A 16 -0.04 -4.49 15.54
CA PHE A 16 -1.48 -4.27 15.59
C PHE A 16 -1.79 -3.17 16.60
N ARG A 17 -2.13 -1.97 16.12
CA ARG A 17 -2.44 -0.79 16.92
C ARG A 17 -3.51 0.02 16.21
N GLU A 18 -4.76 -0.13 16.64
CA GLU A 18 -5.95 0.46 15.96
C GLU A 18 -6.10 0.08 14.48
N GLY A 19 -5.40 -0.97 14.04
CA GLY A 19 -5.27 -1.42 12.67
C GLY A 19 -4.02 -2.30 12.52
N LEU A 20 -3.77 -2.79 11.30
CA LEU A 20 -2.55 -3.47 10.92
C LEU A 20 -1.54 -2.42 10.48
N VAL A 21 -0.35 -2.43 11.07
CA VAL A 21 0.73 -1.49 10.75
C VAL A 21 1.94 -2.27 10.25
N LEU A 22 2.31 -2.04 8.99
CA LEU A 22 3.53 -2.53 8.37
C LEU A 22 4.56 -1.41 8.33
N ASN A 23 5.66 -1.58 9.05
CA ASN A 23 6.84 -0.72 8.89
C ASN A 23 7.75 -1.39 7.85
N LEU A 24 8.04 -0.68 6.76
CA LEU A 24 9.00 -1.10 5.75
C LEU A 24 10.28 -0.25 5.84
N ASN A 25 11.37 -0.72 5.23
CA ASN A 25 12.59 0.07 5.15
C ASN A 25 12.35 1.41 4.43
N ASP A 26 13.36 2.29 4.50
CA ASP A 26 13.30 3.66 3.96
C ASP A 26 12.23 4.54 4.61
N TYR A 27 11.91 4.22 5.87
CA TYR A 27 10.97 4.97 6.71
C TYR A 27 9.57 5.03 6.10
N ASN A 28 9.12 3.90 5.55
CA ASN A 28 7.79 3.72 5.04
C ASN A 28 6.91 3.03 6.10
N GLU A 29 5.70 3.53 6.32
CA GLU A 29 4.71 2.94 7.20
C GLU A 29 3.36 2.86 6.49
N LEU A 30 2.82 1.65 6.39
CA LEU A 30 1.46 1.41 5.91
C LEU A 30 0.57 1.03 7.09
N VAL A 31 -0.57 1.71 7.21
CA VAL A 31 -1.62 1.44 8.18
C VAL A 31 -2.86 0.98 7.44
N ILE A 32 -3.43 -0.17 7.81
CA ILE A 32 -4.71 -0.69 7.29
C ILE A 32 -5.70 -0.79 8.46
N SER A 33 -6.80 -0.05 8.35
CA SER A 33 -7.75 0.17 9.46
C SER A 33 -9.08 -0.57 9.29
N VAL A 34 -9.29 -1.19 8.15
CA VAL A 34 -10.54 -1.88 7.77
C VAL A 34 -10.27 -3.36 7.51
N PRO A 35 -11.30 -4.22 7.49
CA PRO A 35 -11.12 -5.63 7.17
C PRO A 35 -10.38 -5.84 5.84
N LEU A 36 -9.51 -6.83 5.82
CA LEU A 36 -8.66 -7.19 4.69
C LEU A 36 -8.73 -8.69 4.40
N GLU A 37 -8.40 -9.07 3.19
CA GLU A 37 -8.18 -10.45 2.78
C GLU A 37 -6.67 -10.71 2.81
N LEU A 38 -6.23 -11.64 3.67
CA LEU A 38 -4.86 -12.10 3.76
C LEU A 38 -4.75 -13.42 3.00
N THR A 39 -3.99 -13.44 1.90
CA THR A 39 -3.63 -14.69 1.22
C THR A 39 -2.37 -15.26 1.87
N LEU A 40 -2.47 -16.48 2.38
CA LEU A 40 -1.35 -17.26 2.90
C LEU A 40 -0.70 -18.03 1.74
N PRO A 41 0.65 -18.09 1.68
CA PRO A 41 1.33 -18.88 0.67
C PRO A 41 1.06 -20.37 0.89
N ALA A 42 1.08 -21.14 -0.20
CA ALA A 42 1.03 -22.59 -0.11
C ALA A 42 2.26 -23.11 0.66
N THR A 43 2.04 -24.11 1.51
CA THR A 43 3.10 -24.81 2.25
C THR A 43 3.35 -26.18 1.64
N ALA A 44 4.21 -26.99 2.27
CA ALA A 44 4.39 -28.37 1.84
C ALA A 44 3.15 -29.25 2.08
N THR A 45 2.26 -28.84 2.99
CA THR A 45 1.10 -29.63 3.43
C THR A 45 -0.23 -29.02 3.05
N ASP A 46 -0.27 -27.70 2.82
CA ASP A 46 -1.50 -26.95 2.65
C ASP A 46 -1.42 -26.09 1.38
N GLU A 47 -2.53 -26.01 0.67
CA GLU A 47 -2.67 -25.12 -0.47
C GLU A 47 -2.75 -23.65 -0.01
N SER A 48 -2.57 -22.72 -0.95
CA SER A 48 -2.81 -21.30 -0.69
C SER A 48 -4.25 -21.06 -0.18
N GLU A 49 -4.39 -20.25 0.87
CA GLU A 49 -5.67 -19.97 1.52
C GLU A 49 -5.89 -18.44 1.63
N VAL A 50 -7.13 -17.99 1.45
CA VAL A 50 -7.54 -16.61 1.69
C VAL A 50 -8.32 -16.51 2.99
N VAL A 51 -7.83 -15.72 3.93
CA VAL A 51 -8.44 -15.52 5.26
C VAL A 51 -8.92 -14.08 5.39
N SER A 52 -10.18 -13.89 5.80
CA SER A 52 -10.71 -12.55 6.10
C SER A 52 -10.33 -12.14 7.53
N ILE A 53 -9.69 -10.98 7.65
CA ILE A 53 -9.12 -10.46 8.90
C ILE A 53 -9.70 -9.08 9.20
N ASP A 54 -10.26 -8.88 10.39
CA ASP A 54 -10.48 -7.54 10.94
C ASP A 54 -9.25 -7.13 11.77
N PRO A 55 -8.42 -6.17 11.29
CA PRO A 55 -7.20 -5.76 11.98
C PRO A 55 -7.44 -5.11 13.36
N ARG A 56 -8.68 -4.65 13.63
CA ARG A 56 -9.06 -4.02 14.89
C ARG A 56 -9.66 -5.01 15.90
N ALA A 57 -9.95 -6.24 15.47
CA ALA A 57 -10.57 -7.27 16.30
C ALA A 57 -9.84 -8.63 16.20
N LEU A 58 -8.51 -8.61 16.01
CA LEU A 58 -7.73 -9.85 15.92
C LEU A 58 -7.79 -10.67 17.22
N ARG A 59 -8.05 -11.96 17.02
CA ARG A 59 -7.80 -12.98 18.03
C ARG A 59 -6.32 -13.36 18.06
N ASN A 60 -5.84 -13.83 19.20
CA ASN A 60 -4.42 -14.14 19.38
C ASN A 60 -3.96 -15.29 18.46
N GLU A 61 -4.86 -16.20 18.10
CA GLU A 61 -4.58 -17.38 17.28
C GLU A 61 -4.32 -17.01 15.81
N VAL A 62 -4.76 -15.83 15.38
CA VAL A 62 -4.65 -15.34 14.00
C VAL A 62 -3.38 -14.52 13.79
N ARG A 63 -2.81 -13.94 14.85
CA ARG A 63 -1.58 -13.13 14.77
C ARG A 63 -0.38 -13.86 14.15
N PRO A 64 -0.16 -15.18 14.38
CA PRO A 64 0.93 -15.91 13.75
C PRO A 64 0.85 -15.98 12.21
N LEU A 65 -0.32 -15.73 11.60
CA LEU A 65 -0.46 -15.66 10.14
C LEU A 65 0.29 -14.47 9.51
N PHE A 66 0.75 -13.53 10.34
CA PHE A 66 1.51 -12.35 9.92
C PHE A 66 3.00 -12.56 10.22
N ASP A 67 3.60 -13.61 9.67
CA ASP A 67 5.00 -14.01 9.89
C ASP A 67 5.96 -13.58 8.78
N PHE A 68 5.47 -12.84 7.79
CA PHE A 68 6.25 -12.35 6.63
C PHE A 68 7.10 -11.10 6.91
N ALA A 69 7.48 -10.86 8.17
CA ALA A 69 8.52 -9.88 8.47
C ALA A 69 9.86 -10.35 7.86
N GLY A 70 10.59 -9.44 7.22
CA GLY A 70 11.79 -9.74 6.44
C GLY A 70 11.50 -10.08 4.97
N GLN A 71 10.25 -10.06 4.53
CA GLN A 71 9.90 -10.26 3.12
C GLN A 71 9.87 -8.94 2.37
N ARG A 72 10.14 -8.99 1.06
CA ARG A 72 10.06 -7.83 0.18
C ARG A 72 8.65 -7.68 -0.36
N CYS A 73 8.13 -6.46 -0.38
CA CYS A 73 6.93 -6.10 -1.13
C CYS A 73 7.28 -6.17 -2.62
N THR A 74 6.91 -7.25 -3.31
CA THR A 74 7.22 -7.45 -4.73
C THR A 74 6.24 -6.76 -5.64
N HIS A 75 5.03 -6.48 -5.16
CA HIS A 75 4.02 -5.72 -5.86
C HIS A 75 3.25 -4.83 -4.88
N ALA A 76 3.01 -3.59 -5.27
CA ALA A 76 2.11 -2.69 -4.56
C ALA A 76 1.37 -1.83 -5.57
N ASP A 77 0.04 -1.87 -5.50
CA ASP A 77 -0.83 -1.05 -6.35
C ASP A 77 -2.12 -0.68 -5.61
N TRP A 78 -2.76 0.39 -6.06
CA TRP A 78 -4.13 0.71 -5.66
C TRP A 78 -4.96 1.14 -6.86
N GLU A 79 -6.21 0.68 -6.88
CA GLU A 79 -7.15 0.99 -7.95
C GLU A 79 -7.80 2.38 -7.76
N ASP A 80 -8.44 2.90 -8.81
CA ASP A 80 -9.20 4.16 -8.75
C ASP A 80 -10.34 4.14 -7.72
N ASN A 81 -10.84 2.95 -7.39
CA ASN A 81 -11.85 2.74 -6.35
C ASN A 81 -11.25 2.74 -4.92
N GLY A 82 -9.93 2.82 -4.77
CA GLY A 82 -9.23 2.82 -3.50
C GLY A 82 -8.89 1.43 -2.93
N SER A 83 -9.16 0.35 -3.67
CA SER A 83 -8.70 -0.98 -3.29
C SER A 83 -7.18 -1.03 -3.31
N LEU A 84 -6.57 -1.65 -2.29
CA LEU A 84 -5.12 -1.81 -2.15
C LEU A 84 -4.75 -3.27 -2.37
N HIS A 85 -3.73 -3.50 -3.19
CA HIS A 85 -3.23 -4.82 -3.52
C HIS A 85 -1.73 -4.89 -3.25
N LEU A 86 -1.32 -5.80 -2.38
CA LEU A 86 0.08 -6.02 -2.02
C LEU A 86 0.45 -7.49 -2.25
N SER A 87 1.67 -7.73 -2.72
CA SER A 87 2.26 -9.06 -2.74
C SER A 87 3.66 -9.03 -2.15
N PHE A 88 4.02 -10.11 -1.47
CA PHE A 88 5.31 -10.27 -0.80
C PHE A 88 6.10 -11.43 -1.40
N SER A 89 7.42 -11.42 -1.18
CA SER A 89 8.37 -12.37 -1.79
C SER A 89 8.18 -13.83 -1.38
N ASP A 90 7.57 -14.09 -0.23
CA ASP A 90 7.23 -15.45 0.23
C ASP A 90 5.87 -15.94 -0.28
N GLY A 91 5.14 -15.10 -1.02
CA GLY A 91 3.84 -15.42 -1.58
C GLY A 91 2.64 -14.89 -0.79
N HIS A 92 2.85 -14.27 0.38
CA HIS A 92 1.78 -13.57 1.08
C HIS A 92 1.18 -12.47 0.20
N ARG A 93 -0.13 -12.24 0.31
CA ARG A 93 -0.81 -11.10 -0.32
C ARG A 93 -1.78 -10.46 0.64
N ILE A 94 -1.96 -9.16 0.49
CA ILE A 94 -2.97 -8.40 1.22
C ILE A 94 -3.81 -7.65 0.21
N ASP A 95 -5.12 -7.88 0.28
CA ASP A 95 -6.12 -7.19 -0.50
C ASP A 95 -7.06 -6.44 0.45
N VAL A 96 -7.22 -5.13 0.23
CA VAL A 96 -8.06 -4.27 1.07
C VAL A 96 -9.10 -3.62 0.19
N ARG A 97 -10.38 -3.78 0.53
CA ARG A 97 -11.47 -3.05 -0.12
C ARG A 97 -11.68 -1.68 0.56
N PRO A 98 -12.11 -0.66 -0.19
CA PRO A 98 -12.46 0.63 0.39
C PRO A 98 -13.68 0.50 1.32
N ASP A 99 -13.65 1.24 2.43
CA ASP A 99 -14.77 1.39 3.35
C ASP A 99 -15.58 2.66 3.05
N GLU A 100 -16.90 2.55 3.24
CA GLU A 100 -17.84 3.62 2.93
C GLU A 100 -17.77 4.79 3.93
N HIS A 101 -17.31 4.53 5.16
CA HIS A 101 -17.45 5.47 6.26
C HIS A 101 -16.11 5.95 6.84
N ARG A 102 -15.01 5.26 6.57
CA ARG A 102 -13.72 5.51 7.20
C ARG A 102 -12.55 5.41 6.23
N THR A 103 -11.42 5.98 6.64
CA THR A 103 -10.14 5.77 5.94
C THR A 103 -9.75 4.29 6.01
N SER A 104 -9.50 3.69 4.84
CA SER A 104 -9.25 2.26 4.70
C SER A 104 -7.79 1.92 4.95
N TRP A 105 -6.90 2.68 4.33
CA TRP A 105 -5.47 2.56 4.49
C TRP A 105 -4.78 3.91 4.33
N GLU A 106 -3.60 4.03 4.94
CA GLU A 106 -2.74 5.20 4.91
C GLU A 106 -1.29 4.75 4.75
N LEU A 107 -0.58 5.38 3.83
CA LEU A 107 0.81 5.12 3.50
C LEU A 107 1.63 6.39 3.72
N TYR A 108 2.56 6.32 4.65
CA TYR A 108 3.50 7.37 4.99
C TYR A 108 4.89 6.97 4.49
N GLY A 109 5.56 7.84 3.74
CA GLY A 109 6.96 7.64 3.35
C GLY A 109 7.75 8.91 3.61
N LYS A 110 8.72 8.87 4.53
CA LYS A 110 9.52 10.06 4.91
C LYS A 110 10.12 10.80 3.71
N TYR A 111 10.56 10.04 2.70
CA TYR A 111 11.23 10.57 1.51
C TYR A 111 10.34 10.62 0.28
N HIS A 112 9.09 10.14 0.35
CA HIS A 112 8.20 10.00 -0.80
C HIS A 112 6.95 10.87 -0.69
N GLY A 113 6.34 10.89 0.49
CA GLY A 113 5.13 11.65 0.76
C GLY A 113 4.08 10.83 1.49
N TYR A 114 2.81 11.04 1.12
CA TYR A 114 1.64 10.47 1.79
C TYR A 114 0.60 10.02 0.77
N ALA A 115 0.05 8.83 0.94
CA ALA A 115 -1.12 8.36 0.21
C ALA A 115 -2.16 7.80 1.19
N ALA A 116 -3.45 7.98 0.92
CA ALA A 116 -4.50 7.38 1.72
C ALA A 116 -5.77 7.15 0.92
N CYS A 117 -6.47 6.06 1.23
CA CYS A 117 -7.84 5.82 0.79
C CYS A 117 -8.81 6.32 1.87
N LEU A 118 -9.40 7.49 1.63
CA LEU A 118 -10.44 8.07 2.48
C LEU A 118 -11.78 7.34 2.27
N ALA A 119 -12.76 7.67 3.10
CA ALA A 119 -14.13 7.17 2.96
C ALA A 119 -14.66 7.31 1.52
N HIS A 120 -15.45 6.33 1.10
CA HIS A 120 -16.00 6.16 -0.25
C HIS A 120 -14.93 5.84 -1.33
N GLY A 121 -13.81 5.24 -0.93
CA GLY A 121 -12.77 4.82 -1.87
C GLY A 121 -11.92 5.95 -2.44
N ARG A 122 -12.03 7.17 -1.92
CA ARG A 122 -11.33 8.33 -2.47
C ARG A 122 -9.85 8.30 -2.12
N VAL A 123 -9.00 8.06 -3.11
CA VAL A 123 -7.55 8.09 -2.92
C VAL A 123 -7.02 9.52 -2.99
N ARG A 124 -6.25 9.92 -1.98
CA ARG A 124 -5.49 11.16 -1.96
C ARG A 124 -4.00 10.83 -1.93
N VAL A 125 -3.24 11.40 -2.85
CA VAL A 125 -1.78 11.24 -2.93
C VAL A 125 -1.13 12.61 -2.89
N VAL A 126 -0.10 12.75 -2.07
CA VAL A 126 0.78 13.91 -1.99
C VAL A 126 2.21 13.39 -2.10
N ARG A 127 2.89 13.67 -3.21
CA ARG A 127 4.29 13.31 -3.45
C ARG A 127 5.16 14.54 -3.24
N HIS A 128 6.38 14.34 -2.74
CA HIS A 128 7.40 15.38 -2.66
C HIS A 128 8.72 14.95 -3.32
N ASP A 129 8.80 13.69 -3.76
CA ASP A 129 9.94 13.10 -4.48
C ASP A 129 9.77 13.10 -6.00
N GLN A 130 8.60 13.54 -6.46
CA GLN A 130 8.34 13.81 -7.86
C GLN A 130 8.36 15.33 -8.00
N ASP A 131 9.32 15.84 -8.78
CA ASP A 131 9.27 17.23 -9.21
C ASP A 131 7.95 17.44 -9.96
N ASP A 132 7.25 18.54 -9.68
CA ASP A 132 6.14 18.99 -10.50
C ASP A 132 6.69 19.13 -11.93
N PHE A 133 6.39 18.15 -12.79
CA PHE A 133 6.61 18.31 -14.22
C PHE A 133 5.64 19.41 -14.67
N GLU A 134 6.07 20.67 -14.61
CA GLU A 134 5.51 21.71 -15.45
C GLU A 134 5.81 21.28 -16.89
N PRO A 135 4.82 20.92 -17.72
CA PRO A 135 5.08 20.70 -19.13
C PRO A 135 5.67 22.00 -19.67
N GLY A 136 6.90 21.92 -20.16
CA GLY A 136 7.67 23.06 -20.61
C GLY A 136 6.84 23.94 -21.54
N ASP A 137 6.90 25.25 -21.26
CA ASP A 137 6.51 26.34 -22.15
C ASP A 137 7.09 26.05 -23.54
N ASP A 138 6.25 25.50 -24.44
CA ASP A 138 6.58 25.32 -25.84
C ASP A 138 6.75 26.73 -26.44
N GLY A 139 8.01 27.17 -26.44
CA GLY A 139 8.44 28.44 -27.01
C GLY A 139 7.86 28.63 -28.41
N GLN A 140 6.83 29.45 -28.48
CA GLN A 140 6.17 29.82 -29.72
C GLN A 140 7.18 30.62 -30.57
N PRO A 141 7.55 30.18 -31.77
CA PRO A 141 8.46 30.96 -32.60
C PRO A 141 7.73 32.23 -33.05
N THR A 142 8.28 33.38 -32.70
CA THR A 142 7.83 34.70 -33.12
C THR A 142 7.81 34.75 -34.64
N ARG A 143 6.63 34.91 -35.23
CA ARG A 143 6.48 35.32 -36.63
C ARG A 143 7.01 36.75 -36.75
N GLU A 144 8.21 36.92 -37.31
CA GLU A 144 8.59 38.20 -37.90
C GLU A 144 8.19 38.19 -39.38
N SER A 145 7.25 39.09 -39.69
CA SER A 145 6.94 39.55 -41.04
C SER A 145 7.86 40.72 -41.36
N GLY A 146 8.55 40.67 -42.51
CA GLY A 146 9.39 41.75 -43.02
C GLY A 146 10.05 41.35 -44.33
#